data_AF-A0A920TF09-F1
#
_entry.id   AF-A0A920TF09-F1
#
_cell.length_a   1.000
_cell.length_b   1.000
_cell.length_c   1.000
_cell.angle_alpha   90.00
_cell.angle_beta   90.00
_cell.angle_gamma   90.00
#
_symmetry.space_group_name_H-M   'P 1'
#
loop_
_entity.id
_entity.type
_entity.pdbx_description
1 polymer ?
#
loop_
_entity_poly.entity_id
_entity_poly.type
_entity_poly.pdbx_seq_one_letter_code
_entity_poly.pdbx_strand_id
1 'polypeptide(L)'
;MNRELRVFNSRMLMVMGIMLVAALVVTFTASSCGSEVVEVPVDRIVEKEVVKVVEKEVPVTKEVIKEVEVTVEVDKDPGELVLYSGRKESLVGAIVEQFEDATGIDVKVKYDKPFPVAAMILEEGNNSPADIFFAQDPGGLGFLSAAGRLDDFQRYNRPGSRRGPNQRSNMGGLPEELEH
;
A
#
# COMPACT_ATOMS: atom_id res chain seq x y z
N MET A 1 14.85 -34.96 57.61
CA MET A 1 15.13 -33.54 57.89
C MET A 1 15.49 -32.86 56.57
N ASN A 2 14.84 -31.72 56.30
CA ASN A 2 15.20 -30.67 55.34
C ASN A 2 14.65 -30.80 53.89
N ARG A 3 13.35 -30.50 53.76
CA ARG A 3 12.76 -29.87 52.56
C ARG A 3 12.67 -28.37 52.80
N GLU A 4 13.75 -27.63 52.61
CA GLU A 4 13.76 -26.16 52.72
C GLU A 4 14.79 -25.62 51.73
N LEU A 5 14.37 -25.44 50.47
CA LEU A 5 15.05 -24.62 49.44
C LEU A 5 14.15 -24.58 48.19
N ARG A 6 12.88 -24.22 48.41
CA ARG A 6 11.99 -23.82 47.32
C ARG A 6 11.48 -22.43 47.66
N VAL A 7 11.51 -21.55 46.67
CA VAL A 7 10.91 -20.20 46.66
C VAL A 7 11.81 -19.07 47.19
N PHE A 8 12.89 -18.77 46.47
CA PHE A 8 13.37 -17.39 46.36
C PHE A 8 13.03 -16.87 44.96
N ASN A 9 11.77 -16.46 44.84
CA ASN A 9 11.14 -15.63 43.81
C ASN A 9 11.82 -15.52 42.42
N SER A 10 11.22 -16.15 41.41
CA SER A 10 11.47 -15.85 39.99
C SER A 10 11.35 -14.35 39.66
N ARG A 11 10.56 -13.60 40.45
CA ARG A 11 10.44 -12.15 40.33
C ARG A 11 11.72 -11.41 40.74
N MET A 12 12.49 -11.94 41.69
CA MET A 12 13.74 -11.33 42.13
C MET A 12 14.88 -11.60 41.14
N LEU A 13 14.92 -12.80 40.56
CA LEU A 13 15.87 -13.15 39.51
C LEU A 13 15.62 -12.33 38.22
N MET A 14 14.36 -12.07 37.89
CA MET A 14 13.97 -11.24 36.75
C MET A 14 14.25 -9.75 36.98
N VAL A 15 14.03 -9.23 38.19
CA VAL A 15 14.31 -7.82 38.54
C VAL A 15 15.82 -7.52 38.58
N MET A 16 16.66 -8.44 39.07
CA MET A 16 18.12 -8.28 38.99
C MET A 16 18.63 -8.30 37.54
N GLY A 17 18.03 -9.10 36.65
CA GLY A 17 18.37 -9.13 35.24
C GLY A 17 18.04 -7.81 34.51
N ILE A 18 16.87 -7.24 34.77
CA ILE A 18 16.46 -5.95 34.17
C ILE A 18 17.34 -4.79 34.64
N MET A 19 17.75 -4.77 35.91
CA MET A 19 18.66 -3.75 36.45
C MET A 19 20.06 -3.80 35.83
N LEU A 20 20.58 -4.99 35.50
CA LEU A 20 21.88 -5.14 34.85
C LEU A 20 21.87 -4.67 33.39
N VAL A 21 20.77 -4.89 32.66
CA VAL A 21 20.63 -4.42 31.27
C VAL A 21 20.41 -2.91 31.22
N ALA A 22 19.61 -2.35 32.14
CA ALA A 22 19.40 -0.89 32.22
C ALA A 22 20.71 -0.13 32.52
N ALA A 23 21.58 -0.67 33.37
CA ALA A 23 22.88 -0.07 33.67
C ALA A 23 23.84 -0.06 32.45
N LEU A 24 23.70 -1.02 31.53
CA LEU A 24 24.49 -1.09 30.29
C LEU A 24 23.98 -0.17 29.18
N VAL A 25 22.68 0.19 29.19
CA VAL A 25 22.09 1.10 28.19
C VAL A 25 22.39 2.57 28.52
N VAL A 26 22.46 2.93 29.80
CA VAL A 26 22.71 4.31 30.25
C VAL A 26 24.15 4.78 29.96
N THR A 27 25.11 3.87 29.80
CA THR A 27 26.50 4.21 29.46
C THR A 27 26.74 4.42 27.97
N PHE A 28 25.77 4.13 27.10
CA PHE A 28 25.93 4.26 25.64
C PHE A 28 25.39 5.57 25.05
N THR A 29 24.65 6.38 25.83
CA THR A 29 24.01 7.62 25.35
C THR A 29 24.74 8.91 25.72
N ALA A 30 26.01 8.83 26.08
CA ALA A 30 26.87 10.00 26.24
C ALA A 30 27.99 10.00 25.19
N SER A 31 27.61 10.15 23.92
CA SER A 31 28.58 10.57 22.89
C SER A 31 27.94 11.34 21.74
N SER A 32 28.49 12.53 21.56
CA SER A 32 28.36 13.48 20.45
C SER A 32 27.15 14.43 20.44
N CYS A 33 27.37 15.56 21.10
CA CYS A 33 26.83 16.86 20.75
C CYS A 33 27.62 17.39 19.54
N GLY A 34 26.94 17.89 18.51
CA GLY A 34 27.55 18.47 17.31
C GLY A 34 26.52 19.25 16.52
N SER A 35 26.25 20.47 16.97
CA SER A 35 25.41 21.46 16.29
C SER A 35 26.19 22.09 15.14
N GLU A 36 25.62 22.15 13.95
CA GLU A 36 25.92 23.24 13.01
C GLU A 36 24.72 23.50 12.10
N VAL A 37 24.12 24.68 12.31
CA VAL A 37 23.09 25.30 11.49
C VAL A 37 23.81 26.07 10.40
N VAL A 38 23.52 25.78 9.13
CA VAL A 38 23.86 26.68 8.02
C VAL A 38 22.57 27.01 7.29
N GLU A 39 21.98 28.12 7.70
CA GLU A 39 20.99 28.83 6.91
C GLU A 39 21.69 29.47 5.71
N VAL A 40 21.23 29.17 4.50
CA VAL A 40 21.59 29.95 3.30
C VAL A 40 20.38 30.80 2.93
N PRO A 41 20.37 32.10 3.25
CA PRO A 41 19.46 33.06 2.64
C PRO A 41 20.05 33.51 1.30
N VAL A 42 19.28 33.40 0.21
CA VAL A 42 19.53 34.23 -0.97
C VAL A 42 18.26 34.97 -1.34
N ASP A 43 18.40 36.28 -1.22
CA ASP A 43 17.43 37.31 -1.53
C ASP A 43 17.02 37.33 -3.01
N ARG A 44 15.72 37.56 -3.17
CA ARG A 44 15.08 38.47 -4.12
C ARG A 44 15.90 38.92 -5.34
N ILE A 45 15.38 38.57 -6.51
CA ILE A 45 15.37 39.51 -7.65
C ILE A 45 13.92 39.75 -8.05
N VAL A 46 13.70 41.01 -8.34
CA VAL A 46 12.48 41.75 -8.50
C VAL A 46 12.11 41.84 -9.99
N GLU A 47 10.83 42.11 -10.21
CA GLU A 47 10.25 42.88 -11.32
C GLU A 47 9.51 42.17 -12.46
N LYS A 48 8.34 42.79 -12.70
CA LYS A 48 7.21 42.47 -13.56
C LYS A 48 7.50 42.82 -15.02
N GLU A 49 6.79 42.17 -15.94
CA GLU A 49 5.93 42.83 -16.94
C GLU A 49 5.01 41.78 -17.59
N VAL A 50 3.70 41.81 -17.33
CA VAL A 50 2.68 42.41 -18.21
C VAL A 50 2.75 41.91 -19.65
N VAL A 51 1.90 40.94 -20.00
CA VAL A 51 1.35 40.86 -21.36
C VAL A 51 -0.17 40.73 -21.23
N LYS A 52 -0.84 41.88 -21.37
CA LYS A 52 -2.24 41.97 -21.78
C LYS A 52 -2.33 41.47 -23.21
N VAL A 53 -3.10 40.41 -23.48
CA VAL A 53 -3.69 40.25 -24.81
C VAL A 53 -5.21 40.27 -24.66
N VAL A 54 -5.69 41.40 -25.16
CA VAL A 54 -7.05 41.87 -25.38
C VAL A 54 -7.98 40.78 -25.94
N GLU A 55 -9.18 40.82 -25.40
CA GLU A 55 -10.40 40.12 -25.79
C GLU A 55 -10.64 40.20 -27.30
N LYS A 56 -11.02 39.08 -27.89
CA LYS A 56 -11.79 39.09 -29.13
C LYS A 56 -12.91 38.07 -29.01
N GLU A 57 -14.04 38.56 -28.54
CA GLU A 57 -15.32 37.87 -28.65
C GLU A 57 -15.64 37.65 -30.12
N VAL A 58 -15.91 36.40 -30.49
CA VAL A 58 -16.58 36.06 -31.74
C VAL A 58 -17.90 35.40 -31.37
N PRO A 59 -19.04 36.06 -31.59
CA PRO A 59 -20.34 35.44 -31.36
C PRO A 59 -20.71 34.56 -32.54
N VAL A 60 -20.89 33.26 -32.32
CA VAL A 60 -21.67 32.39 -33.22
C VAL A 60 -22.65 31.60 -32.38
N THR A 61 -23.92 31.81 -32.71
CA THR A 61 -25.09 31.19 -32.09
C THR A 61 -25.51 29.95 -32.90
N LYS A 62 -26.23 29.05 -32.20
CA LYS A 62 -27.04 27.92 -32.70
C LYS A 62 -26.22 26.62 -32.90
N GLU A 63 -26.67 25.43 -32.51
CA GLU A 63 -28.03 24.89 -32.42
C GLU A 63 -28.22 23.94 -31.23
N VAL A 64 -29.48 23.92 -30.78
CA VAL A 64 -30.09 23.00 -29.84
C VAL A 64 -30.02 21.58 -30.38
N ILE A 65 -29.35 20.67 -29.67
CA ILE A 65 -29.68 19.24 -29.72
C ILE A 65 -30.00 18.84 -28.29
N LYS A 66 -31.29 18.66 -28.05
CA LYS A 66 -31.85 18.22 -26.78
C LYS A 66 -31.75 16.70 -26.78
N GLU A 67 -30.57 16.17 -26.49
CA GLU A 67 -30.44 14.76 -26.12
C GLU A 67 -30.83 14.65 -24.65
N VAL A 68 -32.04 14.18 -24.41
CA VAL A 68 -32.42 13.64 -23.11
C VAL A 68 -31.67 12.32 -23.00
N GLU A 69 -30.46 12.35 -22.45
CA GLU A 69 -29.86 11.15 -21.86
C GLU A 69 -30.80 10.73 -20.73
N VAL A 70 -31.52 9.63 -20.97
CA VAL A 70 -32.16 8.87 -19.90
C VAL A 70 -31.01 8.22 -19.14
N THR A 71 -30.46 8.95 -18.17
CA THR A 71 -29.60 8.38 -17.14
C THR A 71 -30.49 7.43 -16.34
N VAL A 72 -30.38 6.14 -16.64
CA VAL A 72 -30.78 5.12 -15.67
C VAL A 72 -29.77 5.23 -14.55
N GLU A 73 -30.05 6.09 -13.57
CA GLU A 73 -29.36 6.10 -12.29
C GLU A 73 -29.70 4.80 -11.58
N VAL A 74 -28.93 3.76 -11.90
CA VAL A 74 -28.71 2.70 -10.94
C VAL A 74 -27.87 3.34 -9.88
N ASP A 75 -28.47 3.64 -8.72
CA ASP A 75 -27.73 3.84 -7.47
C ASP A 75 -26.90 2.57 -7.22
N LYS A 76 -25.75 2.49 -7.89
CA LYS A 76 -24.66 1.67 -7.41
C LYS A 76 -24.15 2.45 -6.23
N ASP A 77 -24.60 2.06 -5.04
CA ASP A 77 -23.74 2.21 -3.88
C ASP A 77 -22.38 1.64 -4.32
N PRO A 78 -21.37 2.50 -4.50
CA PRO A 78 -20.11 2.09 -5.12
C PRO A 78 -19.41 1.02 -4.27
N GLY A 79 -19.85 0.85 -3.02
CA GLY A 79 -19.42 -0.20 -2.13
C GLY A 79 -18.15 0.19 -1.39
N GLU A 80 -17.59 -0.78 -0.70
CA GLU A 80 -16.38 -0.65 0.09
C GLU A 80 -15.29 -1.58 -0.47
N LEU A 81 -14.04 -1.13 -0.45
CA LEU A 81 -12.87 -1.87 -0.87
C LEU A 81 -11.80 -1.83 0.22
N VAL A 82 -11.28 -2.98 0.64
CA VAL A 82 -10.23 -3.06 1.65
C VAL A 82 -8.86 -3.27 0.99
N LEU A 83 -8.00 -2.28 1.12
CA LEU A 83 -6.65 -2.27 0.54
C LEU A 83 -5.59 -2.52 1.62
N TYR A 84 -4.85 -3.61 1.49
CA TYR A 84 -3.69 -3.92 2.32
C TYR A 84 -2.43 -3.44 1.60
N SER A 85 -1.85 -2.34 2.06
CA SER A 85 -0.72 -1.67 1.41
C SER A 85 0.59 -1.94 2.15
N GLY A 86 1.54 -2.51 1.42
CA GLY A 86 2.95 -2.65 1.82
C GLY A 86 3.77 -1.36 1.66
N ARG A 87 3.12 -0.23 1.36
CA ARG A 87 3.76 1.08 1.15
C ARG A 87 3.27 2.08 2.19
N LYS A 88 4.07 3.11 2.44
CA LYS A 88 3.67 4.22 3.31
C LYS A 88 2.53 5.02 2.67
N GLU A 89 1.62 5.51 3.51
CA GLU A 89 0.52 6.40 3.14
C GLU A 89 0.97 7.59 2.31
N SER A 90 2.10 8.21 2.64
CA SER A 90 2.64 9.36 1.89
C SER A 90 2.92 9.09 0.40
N LEU A 91 2.97 7.84 -0.04
CA LEU A 91 3.17 7.45 -1.44
C LEU A 91 1.90 7.00 -2.14
N VAL A 92 0.90 6.55 -1.39
CA VAL A 92 -0.27 5.83 -1.92
C VAL A 92 -1.58 6.56 -1.62
N GLY A 93 -1.66 7.30 -0.50
CA GLY A 93 -2.85 8.01 -0.05
C GLY A 93 -3.45 8.89 -1.14
N ALA A 94 -2.63 9.75 -1.77
CA ALA A 94 -3.12 10.63 -2.85
C ALA A 94 -3.67 9.87 -4.07
N ILE A 95 -3.21 8.64 -4.34
CA ILE A 95 -3.74 7.80 -5.43
C ILE A 95 -5.05 7.15 -5.01
N VAL A 96 -5.15 6.76 -3.73
CA VAL A 96 -6.39 6.21 -3.16
C VAL A 96 -7.47 7.27 -3.16
N GLU A 97 -7.20 8.48 -2.66
CA GLU A 97 -8.15 9.60 -2.69
C GLU A 97 -8.64 9.89 -4.11
N GLN A 98 -7.75 9.95 -5.10
CA GLN A 98 -8.13 10.13 -6.50
C GLN A 98 -9.01 8.98 -7.03
N PHE A 99 -8.80 7.76 -6.56
CA PHE A 99 -9.63 6.61 -6.93
C PHE A 99 -11.01 6.68 -6.27
N GLU A 100 -11.08 7.03 -4.98
CA GLU A 100 -12.32 7.26 -4.25
C GLU A 100 -13.14 8.37 -4.92
N ASP A 101 -12.53 9.52 -5.23
CA ASP A 101 -13.17 10.64 -5.92
C ASP A 101 -13.70 10.27 -7.31
N ALA A 102 -12.95 9.44 -8.05
CA ALA A 102 -13.30 9.07 -9.42
C ALA A 102 -14.37 7.97 -9.52
N THR A 103 -14.45 7.10 -8.51
CA THR A 103 -15.31 5.91 -8.55
C THR A 103 -16.46 5.95 -7.55
N GLY A 104 -16.36 6.80 -6.52
CA GLY A 104 -17.24 6.87 -5.36
C GLY A 104 -17.01 5.76 -4.33
N ILE A 105 -16.14 4.77 -4.60
CA ILE A 105 -15.92 3.60 -3.73
C ILE A 105 -15.19 4.03 -2.46
N ASP A 106 -15.66 3.62 -1.28
CA ASP A 106 -14.95 3.84 -0.01
C ASP A 106 -13.78 2.86 0.11
N VAL A 107 -12.54 3.35 0.24
CA VAL A 107 -11.35 2.50 0.31
C VAL A 107 -10.75 2.51 1.71
N LYS A 108 -10.91 1.41 2.43
CA LYS A 108 -10.27 1.20 3.73
C LYS A 108 -8.86 0.68 3.55
N VAL A 109 -7.88 1.55 3.81
CA VAL A 109 -6.46 1.20 3.64
C VAL A 109 -5.80 0.81 4.96
N LYS A 110 -5.08 -0.31 4.95
CA LYS A 110 -4.18 -0.74 6.03
C LYS A 110 -2.74 -0.62 5.56
N TYR A 111 -2.00 0.31 6.16
CA TYR A 111 -0.60 0.57 5.82
C TYR A 111 0.33 -0.15 6.79
N ASP A 112 1.18 -1.03 6.28
CA ASP A 112 2.27 -1.64 7.04
C ASP A 112 3.37 -2.11 6.06
N LYS A 113 4.40 -2.82 6.53
CA LYS A 113 5.46 -3.37 5.70
C LYS A 113 4.93 -4.59 4.92
N PRO A 114 5.44 -4.86 3.70
CA PRO A 114 4.92 -5.91 2.83
C PRO A 114 4.89 -7.31 3.47
N PHE A 115 5.96 -7.70 4.17
CA PHE A 115 6.03 -9.03 4.81
C PHE A 115 5.05 -9.19 5.99
N PRO A 116 5.00 -8.27 6.98
CA PRO A 116 3.97 -8.31 8.03
C PRO A 116 2.53 -8.37 7.49
N VAL A 117 2.21 -7.57 6.48
CA VAL A 117 0.87 -7.59 5.86
C VAL A 117 0.57 -8.93 5.20
N ALA A 118 1.53 -9.49 4.47
CA ALA A 118 1.37 -10.80 3.85
C ALA A 118 1.21 -11.93 4.88
N ALA A 119 1.98 -11.89 5.98
CA ALA A 119 1.82 -12.83 7.09
C ALA A 119 0.44 -12.71 7.73
N MET A 120 -0.05 -11.49 7.92
CA MET A 120 -1.39 -11.23 8.46
C MET A 120 -2.51 -11.78 7.56
N ILE A 121 -2.44 -11.56 6.24
CA ILE A 121 -3.40 -12.16 5.30
C ILE A 121 -3.41 -13.69 5.42
N LEU A 122 -2.23 -14.29 5.60
CA LEU A 122 -2.13 -15.74 5.78
C LEU A 122 -2.74 -16.22 7.11
N GLU A 123 -2.51 -15.46 8.19
CA GLU A 123 -3.08 -15.74 9.52
C GLU A 123 -4.61 -15.59 9.53
N GLU A 124 -5.14 -14.57 8.85
CA GLU A 124 -6.58 -14.36 8.69
C GLU A 124 -7.21 -15.43 7.77
N GLY A 125 -6.45 -15.92 6.79
CA GLY A 125 -6.84 -17.02 5.93
C GLY A 125 -8.07 -16.70 5.08
N ASN A 126 -9.12 -17.52 5.18
CA ASN A 126 -10.36 -17.32 4.42
C ASN A 126 -11.24 -16.20 4.98
N ASN A 127 -10.93 -15.70 6.18
CA ASN A 127 -11.65 -14.62 6.82
C ASN A 127 -10.92 -13.28 6.67
N SER A 128 -9.88 -13.22 5.83
CA SER A 128 -9.21 -11.95 5.57
C SER A 128 -10.19 -11.00 4.90
N PRO A 129 -10.37 -9.77 5.44
CA PRO A 129 -11.20 -8.77 4.80
C PRO A 129 -10.48 -8.12 3.61
N ALA A 130 -9.22 -8.46 3.31
CA ALA A 130 -8.43 -7.80 2.28
C ALA A 130 -8.86 -8.20 0.87
N ASP A 131 -9.28 -7.21 0.08
CA ASP A 131 -9.61 -7.41 -1.34
C ASP A 131 -8.37 -7.29 -2.22
N ILE A 132 -7.48 -6.34 -1.90
CA ILE A 132 -6.28 -6.05 -2.67
C ILE A 132 -5.07 -6.03 -1.74
N PHE A 133 -4.03 -6.75 -2.13
CA PHE A 133 -2.71 -6.63 -1.53
C PHE A 133 -1.75 -5.89 -2.47
N PHE A 134 -1.26 -4.72 -2.05
CA PHE A 134 -0.37 -3.87 -2.82
C PHE A 134 1.04 -3.86 -2.24
N ALA A 135 1.95 -4.64 -2.82
CA ALA A 135 3.34 -4.78 -2.35
C ALA A 135 4.35 -4.06 -3.25
N GLN A 136 5.48 -3.64 -2.66
CA GLN A 136 6.62 -3.08 -3.41
C GLN A 136 7.57 -4.17 -3.91
N ASP A 137 7.81 -5.20 -3.10
CA ASP A 137 8.75 -6.28 -3.39
C ASP A 137 8.03 -7.60 -3.73
N PRO A 138 8.66 -8.46 -4.55
CA PRO A 138 8.06 -9.74 -4.93
C PRO A 138 8.03 -10.76 -3.78
N GLY A 139 8.71 -10.50 -2.66
CA GLY A 139 8.83 -11.46 -1.55
C GLY A 139 7.48 -11.77 -0.91
N GLY A 140 6.73 -10.72 -0.51
CA GLY A 140 5.39 -10.88 0.05
C GLY A 140 4.39 -11.49 -0.94
N LEU A 141 4.46 -11.10 -2.22
CA LEU A 141 3.60 -11.63 -3.28
C LEU A 141 3.87 -13.11 -3.55
N GLY A 142 5.14 -13.50 -3.64
CA GLY A 142 5.55 -14.89 -3.82
C GLY A 142 5.12 -15.77 -2.65
N PHE A 143 5.19 -15.23 -1.42
CA PHE A 143 4.74 -15.94 -0.22
C PHE A 143 3.23 -16.22 -0.25
N LEU A 144 2.40 -15.22 -0.59
CA LEU A 144 0.94 -15.41 -0.71
C LEU A 144 0.56 -16.30 -1.91
N SER A 145 1.28 -16.18 -3.02
CA SER A 145 1.08 -17.04 -4.20
C SER A 145 1.38 -18.50 -3.87
N ALA A 146 2.50 -18.79 -3.21
CA ALA A 146 2.86 -20.14 -2.79
C ALA A 146 1.84 -20.73 -1.79
N ALA A 147 1.19 -19.87 -1.00
CA ALA A 147 0.13 -20.26 -0.08
C ALA A 147 -1.28 -20.35 -0.73
N GLY A 148 -1.40 -20.10 -2.05
CA GLY A 148 -2.68 -20.13 -2.77
C GLY A 148 -3.66 -19.05 -2.31
N ARG A 149 -3.16 -17.88 -1.91
CA ARG A 149 -3.94 -16.76 -1.35
C ARG A 149 -4.19 -15.60 -2.32
N LEU A 150 -3.78 -15.74 -3.58
CA LEU A 150 -4.00 -14.75 -4.62
C LEU A 150 -4.91 -15.34 -5.69
N ASP A 151 -5.81 -14.53 -6.22
CA ASP A 151 -6.68 -14.91 -7.34
C ASP A 151 -6.02 -14.52 -8.68
N ASP A 152 -6.40 -15.23 -9.74
CA ASP A 152 -5.94 -14.98 -11.10
C ASP A 152 -6.61 -13.71 -11.65
N PHE A 153 -5.85 -12.63 -11.72
CA PHE A 153 -6.35 -11.40 -12.32
C PHE A 153 -6.48 -11.53 -13.85
N GLN A 154 -7.72 -11.56 -14.35
CA GLN A 154 -8.00 -11.45 -15.78
C GLN A 154 -7.59 -10.06 -16.27
N ARG A 155 -6.58 -10.02 -17.12
CA ARG A 155 -6.13 -8.76 -17.72
C ARG A 155 -7.26 -8.16 -18.53
N TYR A 156 -7.55 -6.87 -18.31
CA TYR A 156 -8.42 -6.11 -19.20
C TYR A 156 -7.87 -6.16 -20.63
N ASN A 157 -8.59 -6.84 -21.52
CA ASN A 157 -8.19 -6.93 -22.92
C ASN A 157 -8.62 -5.65 -23.62
N ARG A 158 -7.68 -4.71 -23.80
CA ARG A 158 -7.95 -3.44 -24.47
C ARG A 158 -8.52 -3.72 -25.86
N PRO A 159 -9.73 -3.23 -26.19
CA PRO A 159 -10.28 -3.37 -27.54
C PRO A 159 -9.26 -2.85 -28.58
N GLY A 160 -8.93 -3.68 -29.56
CA GLY A 160 -7.93 -3.38 -30.59
C GLY A 160 -6.49 -3.83 -30.28
N SER A 161 -6.19 -4.32 -29.08
CA SER A 161 -4.90 -4.95 -28.79
C SER A 161 -4.87 -6.38 -29.33
N ARG A 162 -4.53 -6.55 -30.62
CA ARG A 162 -4.23 -7.87 -31.18
C ARG A 162 -2.92 -8.37 -30.57
N ARG A 163 -2.99 -9.07 -29.44
CA ARG A 163 -1.87 -9.88 -28.97
C ARG A 163 -1.80 -11.09 -29.91
N GLY A 164 -0.70 -11.21 -30.65
CA GLY A 164 -0.48 -12.31 -31.58
C GLY A 164 -0.56 -13.67 -30.88
N PRO A 165 -1.00 -14.73 -31.58
CA PRO A 165 -1.25 -16.02 -30.97
C PRO A 165 0.06 -16.78 -30.74
N ASN A 166 0.88 -16.41 -29.74
CA ASN A 166 1.92 -17.35 -29.24
C ASN A 166 2.64 -16.99 -27.92
N GLN A 167 1.95 -16.79 -26.78
CA GLN A 167 2.64 -16.77 -25.47
C GLN A 167 1.90 -17.54 -24.37
N ARG A 168 1.34 -18.70 -24.71
CA ARG A 168 0.88 -19.70 -23.75
C ARG A 168 1.33 -21.09 -24.20
N SER A 169 2.53 -21.50 -23.81
CA SER A 169 2.91 -22.92 -23.69
C SER A 169 4.30 -23.05 -23.06
N ASN A 170 4.41 -22.75 -21.76
CA ASN A 170 5.28 -23.50 -20.84
C ASN A 170 5.26 -22.82 -19.48
N MET A 171 4.40 -23.32 -18.59
CA MET A 171 4.58 -23.35 -17.14
C MET A 171 3.41 -24.16 -16.59
N GLY A 172 3.67 -25.43 -16.24
CA GLY A 172 2.75 -26.29 -15.49
C GLY A 172 2.28 -27.53 -16.25
N GLY A 173 3.05 -28.62 -16.15
CA GLY A 173 2.64 -29.94 -16.60
C GLY A 173 3.83 -30.90 -16.61
N LEU A 174 4.23 -31.40 -15.44
CA LEU A 174 5.01 -32.64 -15.38
C LEU A 174 4.09 -33.75 -15.89
N PRO A 175 4.46 -34.51 -16.95
CA PRO A 175 3.67 -35.66 -17.34
C PRO A 175 3.80 -36.74 -16.25
N GLU A 176 2.71 -36.97 -15.54
CA GLU A 176 2.46 -38.23 -14.86
C GLU A 176 2.04 -39.24 -15.94
N GLU A 177 3.03 -39.89 -16.55
CA GLU A 177 2.80 -41.08 -17.39
C GLU A 177 3.69 -42.22 -16.91
N LEU A 178 3.01 -43.21 -16.31
CA LEU A 178 3.13 -44.63 -16.61
C LEU A 178 4.50 -45.30 -16.38
N GLU A 179 4.68 -45.89 -15.20
CA GLU A 179 5.35 -47.19 -15.11
C GLU A 179 4.33 -48.30 -14.82
N HIS A 180 4.49 -49.36 -15.60
CA HIS A 180 3.85 -50.67 -15.50
C HIS A 180 4.37 -51.47 -14.30
#